data_AF-A0A7S1MPS8-F1
#
_entry.id   AF-A0A7S1MPS8-F1
#
_cell.length_a   1.000
_cell.length_b   1.000
_cell.length_c   1.000
_cell.angle_alpha   90.00
_cell.angle_beta   90.00
_cell.angle_gamma   90.00
#
_symmetry.space_group_name_H-M   'P 1'
#
loop_
_entity.id
_entity.type
_entity.pdbx_description
1 polymer ?
#
loop_
_entity_poly.entity_id
_entity_poly.type
_entity_poly.pdbx_seq_one_letter_code
_entity_poly.pdbx_strand_id
1 'polypeptide(L)'
;DVRDLVDHVAELVKQGGTVLEQNIYRIAGGDSNPNFAFMKESYRHQVACYYRWRLYSLLQGDSLKRWRTDPYVITHPAIEWWVPPPLPGTRRQLPGVPRSLINDDDSDVDSDDGAGTGAA
;
A
#
# COMPACT_ATOMS: atom_id res chain seq x y z
N ASP A 1 4.22 9.09 3.81
CA ASP A 1 5.10 7.91 3.93
C ASP A 1 5.50 7.41 2.53
N VAL A 2 6.56 6.62 2.37
CA VAL A 2 6.96 6.03 1.07
C VAL A 2 5.88 5.09 0.53
N ARG A 3 5.12 4.43 1.42
CA ARG A 3 4.01 3.56 1.03
C ARG A 3 2.84 4.34 0.43
N ASP A 4 2.48 5.48 1.00
CA ASP A 4 1.42 6.35 0.46
C ASP A 4 1.78 6.84 -0.96
N LEU A 5 3.05 7.17 -1.18
CA LEU A 5 3.55 7.53 -2.49
C LEU A 5 3.39 6.37 -3.47
N VAL A 6 3.80 5.16 -3.09
CA VAL A 6 3.68 3.97 -3.94
C VAL A 6 2.21 3.66 -4.26
N ASP A 7 1.31 3.79 -3.28
CA ASP A 7 -0.13 3.61 -3.48
C ASP A 7 -0.69 4.63 -4.48
N HIS A 8 -0.31 5.90 -4.35
CA HIS A 8 -0.73 6.96 -5.27
C HIS A 8 -0.19 6.73 -6.69
N VAL A 9 1.08 6.38 -6.81
CA VAL A 9 1.72 6.06 -8.09
C VAL A 9 1.04 4.84 -8.75
N ALA A 10 0.70 3.81 -7.98
CA ALA A 10 0.01 2.63 -8.51
C ALA A 10 -1.39 2.97 -9.04
N GLU A 11 -2.17 3.80 -8.33
CA GLU A 11 -3.49 4.24 -8.80
C GLU A 11 -3.38 5.13 -10.05
N LEU A 12 -2.39 6.02 -10.09
CA LEU A 12 -2.10 6.83 -11.28
C LEU A 12 -1.76 5.94 -12.49
N VAL A 13 -0.85 4.97 -12.33
CA VAL A 13 -0.44 4.06 -13.43
C VAL A 13 -1.58 3.15 -13.87
N LYS A 14 -2.44 2.70 -12.96
CA LYS A 14 -3.66 1.97 -13.31
C LYS A 14 -4.59 2.80 -14.21
N GLN A 15 -4.69 4.12 -13.99
CA GLN A 15 -5.52 5.02 -14.82
C GLN A 15 -4.83 5.44 -16.12
N GLY A 16 -3.52 5.74 -16.06
CA GLY A 16 -2.74 6.27 -17.19
C GLY A 16 -2.02 5.22 -18.05
N GLY A 17 -2.01 3.96 -17.62
CA GLY A 17 -1.38 2.86 -18.31
C GLY A 17 0.16 2.92 -18.34
N THR A 18 0.74 2.07 -19.20
CA THR A 18 2.19 1.86 -19.31
C THR A 18 2.96 3.10 -19.77
N VAL A 19 2.34 4.00 -20.53
CA VAL A 19 2.98 5.26 -20.95
C VAL A 19 3.27 6.14 -19.74
N LEU A 20 2.33 6.23 -18.79
CA LEU A 20 2.52 7.00 -17.57
C LEU A 20 3.62 6.38 -16.71
N GLU A 21 3.63 5.06 -16.55
CA GLU A 21 4.68 4.34 -15.83
C GLU A 21 6.07 4.67 -16.37
N GLN A 22 6.24 4.63 -17.70
CA GLN A 22 7.52 5.00 -18.33
C GLN A 22 7.89 6.46 -18.10
N ASN A 23 6.92 7.37 -18.08
CA ASN A 23 7.19 8.78 -17.81
C ASN A 23 7.61 8.99 -16.35
N ILE A 24 6.94 8.35 -15.39
CA ILE A 24 7.35 8.43 -13.97
C ILE A 24 8.74 7.82 -13.80
N TYR A 25 9.03 6.69 -14.45
CA TYR A 25 10.35 6.07 -14.44
C TYR A 25 11.45 7.00 -14.98
N ARG A 26 11.20 7.69 -16.10
CA ARG A 26 12.19 8.58 -16.73
C ARG A 26 12.36 9.91 -16.00
N ILE A 27 11.27 10.52 -15.56
CA ILE A 27 11.25 11.88 -15.01
C ILE A 27 11.50 11.85 -13.50
N ALA A 28 10.69 11.07 -12.78
CA ALA A 28 10.74 11.04 -11.32
C ALA A 28 11.79 10.05 -10.80
N GLY A 29 12.03 8.95 -11.52
CA GLY A 29 13.04 7.95 -11.19
C GLY A 29 14.48 8.37 -11.46
N GLY A 30 14.75 9.60 -11.92
CA GLY A 30 16.11 10.13 -12.08
C GLY A 30 16.90 10.12 -10.76
N ASP A 31 18.23 10.23 -10.85
CA ASP A 31 19.14 10.09 -9.69
C ASP A 31 18.98 11.22 -8.64
N SER A 32 18.15 12.22 -8.93
CA SER A 32 17.86 13.35 -8.07
C SER A 32 16.75 13.09 -7.04
N ASN A 33 15.91 12.06 -7.20
CA ASN A 33 14.77 11.83 -6.31
C ASN A 33 14.77 10.42 -5.68
N PRO A 34 15.22 10.29 -4.41
CA PRO A 34 15.29 9.00 -3.74
C PRO A 34 13.91 8.36 -3.52
N ASN A 35 12.83 9.14 -3.52
CA ASN A 35 11.48 8.63 -3.31
C ASN A 35 10.98 7.73 -4.46
N PHE A 36 11.57 7.85 -5.66
CA PHE A 36 11.22 7.03 -6.83
C PHE A 36 12.29 5.99 -7.17
N ALA A 37 13.32 5.85 -6.33
CA ALA A 37 14.39 4.87 -6.55
C ALA A 37 13.83 3.45 -6.73
N PHE A 38 12.74 3.12 -6.02
CA PHE A 38 12.07 1.82 -6.10
C PHE A 38 11.65 1.39 -7.52
N MET A 39 11.48 2.33 -8.47
CA MET A 39 11.13 2.00 -9.85
C MET A 39 12.28 1.35 -10.64
N LYS A 40 13.52 1.66 -10.27
CA LYS A 40 14.75 1.09 -10.89
C LYS A 40 15.26 -0.13 -10.14
N GLU A 41 14.72 -0.38 -8.95
CA GLU A 41 15.21 -1.40 -8.05
C GLU A 41 14.94 -2.82 -8.55
N SER A 42 15.74 -3.74 -8.01
CA SER A 42 15.61 -5.16 -8.32
C SER A 42 14.26 -5.74 -7.87
N TYR A 43 13.89 -6.89 -8.44
CA TYR A 43 12.64 -7.57 -8.10
C TYR A 43 12.53 -8.05 -6.65
N ARG A 44 13.62 -8.03 -5.86
CA ARG A 44 13.63 -8.42 -4.44
C ARG A 44 13.53 -7.22 -3.52
N HIS A 45 13.65 -6.00 -4.05
CA HIS A 45 13.56 -4.79 -3.26
C HIS A 45 12.12 -4.63 -2.73
N GLN A 46 11.98 -4.54 -1.41
CA GLN A 46 10.67 -4.61 -0.74
C GLN A 46 9.65 -3.59 -1.26
N VAL A 47 10.09 -2.34 -1.51
CA VAL A 47 9.21 -1.28 -2.03
C VAL A 47 8.85 -1.51 -3.50
N ALA A 48 9.77 -2.07 -4.30
CA ALA A 48 9.50 -2.39 -5.70
C ALA A 48 8.53 -3.57 -5.82
N CYS A 49 8.69 -4.60 -4.97
CA CYS A 49 7.72 -5.69 -4.83
C CYS A 49 6.34 -5.16 -4.46
N TYR A 50 6.28 -4.27 -3.47
CA TYR A 50 5.03 -3.66 -3.00
C TYR A 50 4.35 -2.88 -4.12
N TYR A 51 5.09 -2.08 -4.89
CA TYR A 51 4.55 -1.37 -6.05
C TYR A 51 3.93 -2.32 -7.09
N ARG A 52 4.67 -3.36 -7.50
CA ARG A 52 4.19 -4.32 -8.50
C ARG A 52 2.95 -5.06 -8.04
N TRP A 53 2.93 -5.48 -6.77
CA TRP A 53 1.72 -6.04 -6.17
C TRP A 53 0.58 -5.05 -6.23
N ARG A 54 0.81 -3.82 -5.75
CA ARG A 54 -0.25 -2.85 -5.57
C ARG A 54 -0.91 -2.51 -6.89
N LEU A 55 -0.11 -2.30 -7.93
CA LEU A 55 -0.58 -2.12 -9.28
C LEU A 55 -1.39 -3.33 -9.78
N TYR A 56 -0.88 -4.55 -9.58
CA TYR A 56 -1.59 -5.78 -9.94
C TYR A 56 -2.95 -5.91 -9.22
N SER A 57 -2.97 -5.69 -7.91
CA SER A 57 -4.17 -5.73 -7.06
C SER A 57 -5.23 -4.74 -7.56
N LEU A 58 -4.83 -3.50 -7.84
CA LEU A 58 -5.71 -2.48 -8.40
C LEU A 58 -6.24 -2.84 -9.79
N LEU A 59 -5.41 -3.42 -10.66
CA LEU A 59 -5.83 -3.90 -11.99
C LEU A 59 -6.82 -5.07 -11.91
N GLN A 60 -6.80 -5.84 -10.82
CA GLN A 60 -7.76 -6.91 -10.54
C GLN A 60 -9.06 -6.41 -9.89
N GLY A 61 -9.20 -5.10 -9.67
CA GLY A 61 -10.41 -4.50 -9.10
C GLY A 61 -10.38 -4.34 -7.57
N ASP A 62 -9.24 -4.60 -6.91
CA ASP A 62 -9.08 -4.24 -5.50
C ASP A 62 -9.01 -2.71 -5.33
N SER A 63 -9.04 -2.25 -4.08
CA SER A 63 -9.03 -0.83 -3.71
C SER A 63 -7.92 -0.52 -2.73
N LEU A 64 -7.67 0.78 -2.51
CA LEU A 64 -6.64 1.19 -1.54
C LEU A 64 -6.96 0.79 -0.10
N LYS A 65 -8.23 0.54 0.24
CA LYS A 65 -8.69 0.17 1.60
C LYS A 65 -9.06 -1.31 1.74
N ARG A 66 -9.28 -2.01 0.63
CA ARG A 66 -9.73 -3.41 0.59
C ARG A 66 -9.10 -4.14 -0.58
N TRP A 67 -8.30 -5.16 -0.28
CA TRP A 67 -7.59 -6.00 -1.23
C TRP A 67 -7.57 -7.47 -0.79
N ARG A 68 -7.32 -8.39 -1.73
CA ARG A 68 -7.15 -9.82 -1.42
C ARG A 68 -5.87 -10.07 -0.63
N THR A 69 -5.94 -10.90 0.40
CA THR A 69 -4.81 -11.25 1.27
C THR A 69 -4.22 -12.64 1.01
N ASP A 70 -4.79 -13.39 0.07
CA ASP A 70 -4.30 -14.70 -0.32
C ASP A 70 -2.93 -14.59 -1.02
N PRO A 71 -2.01 -15.56 -0.79
CA PRO A 71 -0.71 -15.59 -1.47
C PRO A 71 -0.87 -15.64 -2.99
N TYR A 72 -0.06 -14.88 -3.72
CA TYR A 72 -0.07 -14.94 -5.18
C TYR A 72 1.34 -14.71 -5.76
N VAL A 73 1.50 -15.06 -7.03
CA VAL A 73 2.75 -14.94 -7.78
C VAL A 73 2.67 -13.73 -8.71
N ILE A 74 3.60 -12.77 -8.54
CA ILE A 74 3.67 -11.56 -9.38
C ILE A 74 4.31 -11.84 -10.75
N THR A 75 5.33 -12.72 -10.83
CA THR A 75 6.11 -12.95 -12.05
C THR A 75 6.21 -14.42 -12.41
N HIS A 76 6.19 -14.74 -13.70
CA HIS A 76 6.49 -16.07 -14.23
C HIS A 76 7.89 -16.10 -14.87
N PRO A 77 8.74 -17.11 -14.61
CA PRO A 77 8.57 -18.17 -13.62
C PRO A 77 8.55 -17.63 -12.18
N ALA A 78 7.78 -18.28 -11.30
CA ALA A 78 7.55 -17.87 -9.92
C ALA A 78 8.82 -17.98 -9.07
N ILE A 79 9.59 -16.90 -8.93
CA ILE A 79 10.81 -16.90 -8.11
C ILE A 79 10.48 -16.84 -6.61
N GLU A 80 9.32 -16.28 -6.23
CA GLU A 80 8.92 -16.10 -4.83
C GLU A 80 7.39 -15.94 -4.67
N TRP A 81 6.82 -16.56 -3.63
CA TRP A 81 5.41 -16.37 -3.24
C TRP A 81 5.28 -15.07 -2.47
N TRP A 82 4.44 -14.14 -2.95
CA TRP A 82 4.26 -12.87 -2.27
C TRP A 82 2.96 -12.89 -1.46
N VAL A 83 3.05 -12.51 -0.18
CA VAL A 83 1.93 -12.45 0.76
C VAL A 83 1.57 -10.99 1.01
N PRO A 84 0.33 -10.56 0.68
CA PRO A 84 -0.14 -9.21 0.96
C PRO A 84 0.05 -8.74 2.40
N PRO A 85 0.32 -7.44 2.61
CA PRO A 85 0.22 -6.86 3.93
C PRO A 85 -1.24 -6.99 4.42
N PRO A 86 -1.44 -7.12 5.74
CA PRO A 86 -2.78 -7.10 6.32
C PRO A 86 -3.51 -5.81 5.98
N LEU A 87 -4.85 -5.90 5.91
CA LEU A 87 -5.72 -4.73 5.73
C LEU A 87 -5.51 -3.71 6.85
N PRO A 88 -5.77 -2.41 6.59
CA PRO A 88 -5.70 -1.38 7.62
C PRO A 88 -6.67 -1.73 8.76
N GLY A 89 -6.20 -1.67 10.02
CA GLY A 89 -6.98 -2.06 11.19
C GLY A 89 -7.13 -3.57 11.42
N THR A 90 -6.58 -4.43 10.55
CA THR A 90 -6.61 -5.88 10.74
C THR A 90 -5.22 -6.38 11.17
N ARG A 91 -4.91 -6.37 12.46
CA ARG A 91 -3.69 -7.04 12.94
C ARG A 91 -3.80 -8.53 12.57
N ARG A 92 -2.83 -9.09 11.83
CA ARG A 92 -2.79 -10.55 11.61
C ARG A 92 -2.85 -11.21 12.99
N GLN A 93 -3.89 -12.00 13.26
CA GLN A 93 -3.84 -12.93 14.37
C GLN A 93 -2.79 -13.98 14.00
N LEU A 94 -1.65 -13.93 14.68
CA LEU A 94 -0.68 -15.01 14.60
C LEU A 94 -1.36 -16.29 15.13
N PRO A 95 -1.21 -17.44 14.46
CA PRO A 95 -1.77 -18.69 14.96
C PRO A 95 -1.21 -18.96 16.36
N GLY A 96 -2.10 -19.02 17.36
CA GLY A 96 -1.76 -19.26 18.76
C GLY A 96 -1.72 -18.03 19.67
N VAL A 97 -1.97 -16.82 19.17
CA VAL A 97 -2.08 -15.62 20.03
C VAL A 97 -3.55 -15.30 20.29
N PRO A 98 -4.05 -15.49 21.54
CA PRO A 98 -5.43 -15.15 21.87
C PRO A 98 -5.67 -13.65 21.74
N ARG A 99 -6.86 -13.28 21.23
CA ARG A 99 -7.30 -11.88 21.05
C ARG A 99 -7.12 -11.01 22.31
N SER A 100 -7.18 -11.59 23.51
CA SER A 100 -7.01 -10.90 24.79
C SER A 100 -5.60 -10.35 25.05
N LEU A 101 -4.59 -10.73 24.26
CA LEU A 101 -3.21 -10.20 24.37
C LEU A 101 -2.92 -9.08 23.37
N ILE A 102 -3.87 -8.78 22.48
CA ILE A 102 -3.82 -7.62 21.62
C ILE A 102 -4.48 -6.51 22.42
N ASN A 103 -3.68 -5.60 22.99
CA ASN A 103 -4.21 -4.37 23.54
C ASN A 103 -4.90 -3.64 22.38
N ASP A 104 -6.23 -3.59 22.40
CA ASP A 104 -7.06 -2.80 21.49
C ASP A 104 -7.03 -1.29 21.85
N ASP A 105 -5.97 -0.85 22.53
CA ASP A 105 -5.75 0.53 22.96
C ASP A 105 -5.02 1.33 21.87
N ASP A 106 -5.68 1.44 20.71
CA ASP A 106 -5.57 2.60 19.83
C ASP A 106 -6.98 3.16 19.74
N SER A 107 -7.48 3.67 20.86
CA SER A 107 -8.66 4.52 20.86
C SER A 107 -8.36 5.69 19.93
N ASP A 108 -9.17 5.82 18.88
CA ASP A 108 -9.24 7.01 18.03
C ASP A 108 -9.36 8.27 18.91
N VAL A 109 -8.23 8.93 19.18
CA VAL A 109 -8.21 10.27 19.75
C VAL A 109 -8.13 11.25 18.59
N ASP A 110 -9.27 11.51 17.98
CA ASP A 110 -9.66 12.88 17.65
C ASP A 110 -11.20 12.93 17.50
N SER A 111 -11.86 13.11 18.63
CA SER A 111 -13.19 13.69 18.72
C SER A 111 -13.07 14.97 19.55
N ASP A 112 -12.69 16.07 18.91
CA ASP A 112 -12.98 17.41 19.42
C ASP A 112 -14.33 17.87 18.86
N ASP A 113 -15.40 17.52 19.59
CA ASP A 113 -16.72 18.14 19.47
C ASP A 113 -16.87 19.10 20.66
N GLY A 114 -16.64 20.39 20.42
CA GLY A 114 -16.80 21.47 21.38
C GLY A 114 -17.88 22.46 20.93
N ALA A 115 -19.14 22.10 21.12
CA ALA A 115 -20.31 22.92 20.87
C ALA A 115 -20.30 24.25 21.63
N GLY A 116 -20.76 25.32 20.97
CA GLY A 116 -21.12 26.60 21.59
C GLY A 116 -22.50 27.06 21.13
N THR A 117 -23.54 26.60 21.83
CA THR A 117 -24.92 27.08 21.71
C THR A 117 -25.14 28.39 22.48
N GLY A 118 -26.05 29.25 21.99
CA GLY A 118 -26.78 30.25 22.79
C GLY A 118 -26.69 31.67 22.19
N ALA A 119 -27.73 32.18 21.51
CA ALA A 119 -29.00 32.70 22.04
C ALA A 119 -29.03 34.23 22.02
N ALA A 120 -29.88 34.81 21.16
CA ALA A 120 -30.79 35.95 21.40
C ALA A 120 -31.44 36.37 20.08
#